data_AF-A0A672KWC8-F1
#
_entry.id   AF-A0A672KWC8-F1
#
_cell.length_a   1.000
_cell.length_b   1.000
_cell.length_c   1.000
_cell.angle_alpha   90.00
_cell.angle_beta   90.00
_cell.angle_gamma   90.00
#
_symmetry.space_group_name_H-M   'P 1'
#
loop_
_entity.id
_entity.type
_entity.pdbx_description
1 polymer ?
#
loop_
_entity_poly.entity_id
_entity_poly.type
_entity_poly.pdbx_seq_one_letter_code
_entity_poly.pdbx_strand_id
1 'polypeptide(L)'
;MAGPASVAGDVFVDALPYFDQGYDAPGVRGAAAALVEEETRRYRPTKNYLSYLPTPDFSAFETEIIRNEFERLAARQPMELLSMKRYELPAPSSGQKNDITAWQDCVNNSMAQLEHQAVRIENLELMAQYGTNAWKVSNE
;
A
#
# COMPACT_ATOMS: atom_id res chain seq x y z
N MET A 1 -47.17 -39.43 13.34
CA MET A 1 -46.41 -38.28 13.86
C MET A 1 -46.72 -37.09 12.98
N ALA A 2 -47.36 -36.06 13.54
CA ALA A 2 -47.75 -34.88 12.81
C ALA A 2 -46.50 -34.06 12.45
N GLY A 3 -46.25 -33.86 11.16
CA GLY A 3 -45.22 -32.92 10.69
C GLY A 3 -45.58 -31.49 11.08
N PRO A 4 -44.59 -30.59 11.16
CA PRO A 4 -44.84 -29.20 11.54
C PRO A 4 -45.79 -28.55 10.52
N ALA A 5 -46.79 -27.86 11.05
CA ALA A 5 -47.79 -27.14 10.27
C ALA A 5 -47.11 -26.06 9.41
N SER A 6 -47.33 -26.13 8.10
CA SER A 6 -46.87 -25.14 7.13
C SER A 6 -47.53 -23.79 7.42
N VAL A 7 -46.70 -22.79 7.75
CA VAL A 7 -47.11 -21.39 7.84
C VAL A 7 -47.29 -20.91 6.40
N ALA A 8 -48.47 -20.39 6.06
CA ALA A 8 -48.76 -19.84 4.74
C ALA A 8 -47.81 -18.65 4.45
N GLY A 9 -46.70 -18.93 3.77
CA GLY A 9 -45.63 -17.98 3.49
C GLY A 9 -44.25 -18.64 3.31
N ASP A 10 -44.02 -19.81 3.91
CA ASP A 10 -42.78 -20.56 3.70
C ASP A 10 -42.91 -21.46 2.48
N VAL A 11 -42.33 -21.02 1.36
CA VAL A 11 -42.14 -21.85 0.18
C VAL A 11 -41.12 -22.93 0.55
N PHE A 12 -41.60 -24.17 0.74
CA PHE A 12 -40.71 -25.32 0.93
C PHE A 12 -40.01 -25.63 -0.39
N VAL A 13 -38.73 -25.27 -0.47
CA VAL A 13 -37.89 -25.57 -1.65
C VAL A 13 -37.32 -26.97 -1.50
N ASP A 14 -37.75 -27.89 -2.36
CA ASP A 14 -37.23 -29.25 -2.42
C ASP A 14 -36.05 -29.32 -3.40
N ALA A 15 -34.85 -29.49 -2.84
CA ALA A 15 -33.63 -29.75 -3.58
C ALA A 15 -32.73 -30.55 -2.65
N LEU A 16 -32.56 -31.86 -2.90
CA LEU A 16 -31.93 -32.79 -1.97
C LEU A 16 -30.60 -33.28 -2.56
N PRO A 17 -29.45 -32.68 -2.19
CA PRO A 17 -28.16 -33.03 -2.79
C PRO A 17 -27.76 -34.49 -2.60
N TYR A 18 -28.26 -35.14 -1.54
CA TYR A 18 -27.96 -36.56 -1.26
C TYR A 18 -28.78 -37.54 -2.10
N PHE A 19 -29.91 -37.10 -2.67
CA PHE A 19 -30.79 -37.93 -3.50
C PHE A 19 -30.61 -37.63 -4.98
N ASP A 20 -30.47 -36.35 -5.33
CA ASP A 20 -30.27 -35.88 -6.71
C ASP A 20 -28.83 -36.09 -7.17
N GLN A 21 -28.42 -37.30 -7.55
CA GLN A 21 -27.02 -37.59 -7.91
C GLN A 21 -26.58 -37.03 -9.28
N GLY A 22 -27.50 -36.47 -10.06
CA GLY A 22 -27.26 -36.03 -11.45
C GLY A 22 -26.71 -34.62 -11.63
N TYR A 23 -26.63 -33.80 -10.57
CA TYR A 23 -26.21 -32.39 -10.71
C TYR A 23 -24.73 -32.22 -11.07
N ASP A 24 -23.88 -33.20 -10.76
CA ASP A 24 -22.44 -33.21 -11.10
C ASP A 24 -22.17 -33.67 -12.55
N ALA A 25 -23.20 -34.04 -13.31
CA ALA A 25 -23.04 -34.42 -14.70
C ALA A 25 -22.46 -33.26 -15.53
N PRO A 26 -21.54 -33.54 -16.49
CA PRO A 26 -20.90 -32.50 -17.29
C PRO A 26 -21.92 -31.60 -17.98
N GLY A 27 -21.78 -30.29 -17.82
CA GLY A 27 -22.61 -29.28 -18.47
C GLY A 27 -23.88 -28.87 -17.69
N VAL A 28 -24.33 -29.65 -16.70
CA VAL A 28 -25.55 -29.32 -15.92
C VAL A 28 -25.38 -28.01 -15.13
N ARG A 29 -24.25 -27.86 -14.42
CA ARG A 29 -23.94 -26.62 -13.68
C ARG A 29 -23.82 -25.40 -14.61
N GLY A 30 -23.26 -25.60 -15.80
CA GLY A 30 -23.12 -24.54 -16.81
C GLY A 30 -24.47 -24.10 -17.37
N ALA A 31 -25.35 -25.05 -17.69
CA ALA A 31 -26.71 -24.77 -18.12
C ALA A 31 -27.52 -24.04 -17.03
N ALA A 32 -27.41 -24.48 -15.77
CA ALA A 32 -28.06 -23.82 -14.65
C ALA A 32 -27.56 -22.39 -14.44
N ALA A 33 -26.25 -22.15 -14.52
CA ALA A 33 -25.67 -20.81 -14.41
C ALA A 33 -26.14 -19.89 -15.55
N ALA A 34 -26.25 -20.39 -16.78
CA ALA A 34 -26.75 -19.62 -17.92
C ALA A 34 -28.21 -19.18 -17.72
N LEU A 35 -29.07 -20.07 -17.20
CA LEU A 35 -30.45 -19.72 -16.86
C LEU A 35 -30.52 -18.67 -15.74
N VAL A 36 -29.69 -18.78 -14.71
CA VAL A 36 -29.60 -17.77 -13.63
C VAL A 36 -29.13 -16.43 -14.17
N GLU A 37 -28.16 -16.41 -15.09
CA GLU A 37 -27.66 -15.19 -15.72
C GLU A 37 -28.73 -14.52 -16.59
N GLU A 38 -29.49 -15.28 -17.37
CA GLU A 38 -30.59 -14.76 -18.19
C GLU A 38 -31.66 -14.06 -17.33
N GLU A 39 -32.04 -14.68 -16.21
CA GLU A 39 -32.99 -14.10 -15.26
C GLU A 39 -32.39 -12.89 -14.52
N THR A 40 -31.12 -12.92 -14.14
CA THR A 40 -30.43 -11.79 -13.48
C THR A 40 -30.28 -10.60 -14.44
N ARG A 41 -30.13 -10.86 -15.74
CA ARG A 41 -30.11 -9.82 -16.78
C ARG A 41 -31.49 -9.18 -16.96
N ARG A 42 -32.56 -9.98 -16.87
CA ARG A 42 -33.95 -9.53 -17.00
C ARG A 42 -34.43 -8.78 -15.76
N TYR A 43 -34.07 -9.26 -14.58
CA TYR A 43 -34.43 -8.71 -13.28
C TYR A 43 -33.16 -8.31 -12.53
N ARG A 44 -32.75 -7.05 -12.69
CA ARG A 44 -31.63 -6.52 -11.91
C ARG A 44 -32.00 -6.54 -10.42
N PRO A 45 -31.15 -7.09 -9.54
CA PRO A 45 -31.39 -7.05 -8.10
C PRO A 45 -31.63 -5.61 -7.63
N THR A 46 -32.82 -5.35 -7.09
CA THR A 46 -33.20 -4.02 -6.59
C THR A 46 -32.86 -3.83 -5.12
N LYS A 47 -32.76 -4.94 -4.37
CA LYS A 47 -32.38 -4.93 -2.96
C LYS A 47 -30.91 -5.25 -2.82
N ASN A 48 -30.18 -4.40 -2.11
CA ASN A 48 -28.84 -4.73 -1.66
C ASN A 48 -28.94 -5.85 -0.60
N TYR A 49 -28.47 -7.05 -0.96
CA TYR A 49 -28.47 -8.20 -0.06
C TYR A 49 -27.50 -8.02 1.13
N LEU A 50 -26.62 -7.02 1.09
CA LEU A 50 -25.72 -6.64 2.19
C LEU A 50 -26.32 -5.52 3.07
N SER A 51 -27.57 -5.09 2.85
CA SER A 51 -28.17 -3.97 3.59
C SER A 51 -28.34 -4.22 5.08
N TYR A 52 -28.35 -5.48 5.53
CA TYR A 52 -28.37 -5.85 6.95
C TYR A 52 -26.99 -5.70 7.62
N LEU A 53 -25.92 -5.53 6.85
CA LEU A 53 -24.57 -5.31 7.36
C LEU A 53 -24.30 -3.80 7.49
N PRO A 54 -23.61 -3.38 8.57
CA PRO A 54 -23.12 -2.02 8.65
C PRO A 54 -22.15 -1.74 7.49
N THR A 55 -22.13 -0.50 7.02
CA THR A 55 -21.13 -0.07 6.04
C THR A 55 -19.74 -0.22 6.66
N PRO A 56 -18.81 -0.98 6.04
CA PRO A 56 -17.47 -1.12 6.57
C PRO A 56 -16.77 0.24 6.60
N ASP A 57 -16.19 0.58 7.75
CA ASP A 57 -15.34 1.75 7.88
C ASP A 57 -13.92 1.41 7.41
N PHE A 58 -13.60 1.80 6.18
CA PHE A 58 -12.27 1.60 5.60
C PHE A 58 -11.22 2.57 6.19
N SER A 59 -11.66 3.61 6.88
CA SER A 59 -10.79 4.62 7.50
C SER A 59 -10.51 4.37 8.98
N ALA A 60 -11.07 3.30 9.55
CA ALA A 60 -10.99 2.99 10.99
C ALA A 60 -9.55 2.92 11.53
N PHE A 61 -8.59 2.58 10.68
CA PHE A 61 -7.17 2.47 11.03
C PHE A 61 -6.27 3.47 10.27
N GLU A 62 -6.87 4.46 9.60
CA GLU A 62 -6.12 5.50 8.91
C GLU A 62 -5.53 6.50 9.92
N THR A 63 -4.20 6.46 10.04
CA THR A 63 -3.44 7.52 10.71
C THR A 63 -3.36 8.74 9.81
N GLU A 64 -3.05 9.91 10.39
CA GLU A 64 -2.85 11.15 9.61
C GLU A 64 -1.80 11.00 8.50
N ILE A 65 -0.74 10.23 8.76
CA ILE A 65 0.30 9.92 7.78
C ILE A 65 -0.29 9.14 6.59
N ILE A 66 -1.07 8.09 6.86
CA ILE A 66 -1.68 7.26 5.82
C ILE A 66 -2.69 8.07 5.00
N ARG A 67 -3.47 8.94 5.65
CA ARG A 67 -4.42 9.82 4.97
C ARG A 67 -3.73 10.76 3.99
N ASN A 68 -2.66 11.42 4.42
CA ASN A 68 -1.87 12.31 3.57
C ASN A 68 -1.26 11.55 2.38
N GLU A 69 -0.82 10.31 2.59
CA GLU A 69 -0.29 9.45 1.54
C GLU A 69 -1.37 9.05 0.51
N PHE A 70 -2.57 8.73 0.97
CA PHE A 70 -3.71 8.46 0.09
C PHE A 70 -4.13 9.69 -0.71
N GLU A 71 -4.15 10.87 -0.11
CA GLU A 71 -4.41 12.13 -0.80
C GLU A 71 -3.37 12.40 -1.89
N ARG A 72 -2.07 12.19 -1.59
CA ARG A 72 -0.99 12.31 -2.58
C ARG A 72 -1.20 11.36 -3.76
N LEU A 73 -1.52 10.09 -3.47
CA LEU A 73 -1.78 9.07 -4.50
C LEU A 73 -3.01 9.40 -5.35
N ALA A 74 -4.10 9.87 -4.73
CA ALA A 74 -5.31 10.30 -5.43
C ALA A 74 -5.05 11.49 -6.35
N ALA A 75 -4.21 12.44 -5.89
CA ALA A 75 -3.72 13.56 -6.69
C ALA A 75 -2.66 13.18 -7.74
N ARG A 76 -2.26 11.89 -7.81
CA ARG A 76 -1.19 11.38 -8.67
C ARG A 76 0.12 12.13 -8.52
N GLN A 77 0.38 12.65 -7.32
CA GLN A 77 1.63 13.35 -7.05
C GLN A 77 2.74 12.32 -6.83
N PRO A 78 3.89 12.47 -7.52
CA PRO A 78 5.04 11.60 -7.29
C PRO A 78 5.58 11.81 -5.88
N MET A 79 6.20 10.76 -5.33
CA MET A 79 6.90 10.86 -4.05
C MET A 79 8.11 11.78 -4.18
N GLU A 80 8.36 12.59 -3.15
CA GLU A 80 9.57 13.41 -3.09
C GLU A 80 10.81 12.51 -3.00
N LEU A 81 11.77 12.74 -3.88
CA LEU A 81 13.02 11.99 -3.89
C LEU A 81 13.96 12.52 -2.81
N LEU A 82 14.74 11.61 -2.23
CA LEU A 82 15.82 11.97 -1.31
C LEU A 82 16.82 12.90 -2.03
N SER A 83 17.02 14.10 -1.49
CA SER A 83 17.96 15.07 -2.04
C SER A 83 19.40 14.69 -1.70
N MET A 84 20.23 14.50 -2.73
CA MET A 84 21.68 14.28 -2.58
C MET A 84 22.49 15.58 -2.55
N LYS A 85 21.83 16.74 -2.68
CA LYS A 85 22.49 18.06 -2.73
C LYS A 85 23.37 18.34 -1.50
N ARG A 86 23.06 17.72 -0.36
CA ARG A 86 23.87 17.82 0.87
C ARG A 86 25.29 17.32 0.69
N TYR A 87 25.51 16.34 -0.19
CA TYR A 87 26.82 15.71 -0.43
C TYR A 87 27.59 16.36 -1.58
N GLU A 88 26.96 17.33 -2.23
CA GLU A 88 27.54 18.09 -3.33
C GLU A 88 27.79 19.53 -2.89
N LEU A 89 28.59 20.26 -3.65
CA LEU A 89 28.82 21.70 -3.46
C LEU A 89 28.23 22.49 -4.64
N PRO A 90 26.91 22.40 -4.90
CA PRO A 90 26.31 23.12 -6.01
C PRO A 90 26.28 24.62 -5.71
N ALA A 91 26.61 25.42 -6.71
CA ALA A 91 26.31 26.86 -6.67
C ALA A 91 24.78 27.08 -6.77
N PRO A 92 24.25 28.25 -6.34
CA PRO A 92 22.86 28.60 -6.57
C PRO A 92 22.50 28.50 -8.06
N SER A 93 21.29 28.03 -8.34
CA SER A 93 20.82 27.93 -9.73
C SER A 93 20.81 29.30 -10.42
N SER A 94 20.83 29.33 -11.75
CA SER A 94 20.90 30.57 -12.53
C SER A 94 19.79 31.58 -12.15
N GLY A 95 18.59 31.09 -11.82
CA GLY A 95 17.46 31.93 -11.37
C GLY A 95 17.55 32.40 -9.90
N GLN A 96 18.41 31.79 -9.09
CA GLN A 96 18.56 32.07 -7.66
C GLN A 96 19.80 32.92 -7.33
N LYS A 97 20.56 33.37 -8.34
CA LYS A 97 21.78 34.14 -8.11
C LYS A 97 21.57 35.47 -7.37
N ASN A 98 20.38 36.05 -7.47
CA ASN A 98 20.02 37.28 -6.76
C ASN A 98 19.37 37.00 -5.39
N ASP A 99 19.14 35.73 -5.04
CA ASP A 99 18.53 35.32 -3.79
C ASP A 99 19.61 35.11 -2.73
N ILE A 100 19.64 36.00 -1.74
CA ILE A 100 20.60 35.95 -0.63
C ILE A 100 20.45 34.66 0.18
N THR A 101 19.24 34.13 0.32
CA THR A 101 19.00 32.91 1.11
C THR A 101 19.61 31.69 0.44
N ALA A 102 19.48 31.57 -0.88
CA ALA A 102 20.11 30.50 -1.65
C ALA A 102 21.65 30.51 -1.53
N TRP A 103 22.26 31.70 -1.46
CA TRP A 103 23.70 31.82 -1.20
C TRP A 103 24.08 31.40 0.21
N GLN A 104 23.31 31.81 1.22
CA GLN A 104 23.54 31.40 2.61
C GLN A 104 23.45 29.88 2.75
N ASP A 105 22.48 29.23 2.11
CA ASP A 105 22.33 27.78 2.12
C ASP A 105 23.54 27.07 1.49
N CYS A 106 24.01 27.55 0.34
CA CYS A 106 25.22 27.02 -0.30
C CYS A 106 26.46 27.16 0.59
N VAL A 107 26.61 28.30 1.28
CA VAL A 107 27.72 28.55 2.21
C VAL A 107 27.63 27.63 3.43
N ASN A 108 26.46 27.51 4.05
CA ASN A 108 26.24 26.64 5.20
C ASN A 108 26.53 25.18 4.85
N ASN A 109 26.07 24.72 3.68
CA ASN A 109 26.38 23.37 3.18
C ASN A 109 27.89 23.18 2.94
N SER A 110 28.57 24.21 2.42
CA SER A 110 30.02 24.18 2.21
C SER A 110 30.81 24.08 3.52
N MET A 111 30.40 24.82 4.55
CA MET A 111 31.00 24.73 5.89
C MET A 111 30.79 23.35 6.50
N ALA A 112 29.56 22.81 6.43
CA ALA A 112 29.28 21.46 6.92
C ALA A 112 30.15 20.40 6.21
N GLN A 113 30.29 20.52 4.88
CA GLN A 113 31.16 19.62 4.11
C GLN A 113 32.63 19.72 4.52
N LEU A 114 33.15 20.92 4.77
CA LEU A 114 34.53 21.12 5.21
C LEU A 114 34.80 20.39 6.53
N GLU A 115 33.91 20.55 7.52
CA GLU A 115 34.02 19.86 8.81
C GLU A 115 33.93 18.34 8.64
N HIS A 116 33.00 17.86 7.79
CA HIS A 116 32.92 16.44 7.48
C HIS A 116 34.19 15.89 6.82
N GLN A 117 34.85 16.65 5.94
CA GLN A 117 36.13 16.23 5.36
C GLN A 117 37.25 16.23 6.40
N ALA A 118 37.30 17.20 7.31
CA ALA A 118 38.29 17.23 8.39
C ALA A 118 38.17 15.99 9.29
N VAL A 119 36.96 15.69 9.76
CA VAL A 119 36.68 14.48 10.56
C VAL A 119 36.97 13.20 9.76
N ARG A 120 36.68 13.19 8.46
CA ARG A 120 37.01 12.06 7.59
C ARG A 120 38.51 11.82 7.51
N ILE A 121 39.32 12.86 7.39
CA ILE A 121 40.78 12.74 7.37
C ILE A 121 41.28 12.14 8.69
N GLU A 122 40.84 12.68 9.83
CA GLU A 122 41.19 12.15 11.16
C GLU A 122 40.81 10.66 11.30
N ASN A 123 39.60 10.29 10.88
CA ASN A 123 39.15 8.90 10.90
C ASN A 123 39.99 7.98 9.99
N LEU A 124 40.38 8.48 8.81
CA LEU A 124 41.25 7.74 7.89
C LEU A 124 42.66 7.57 8.43
N GLU A 125 43.20 8.56 9.15
CA GLU A 125 44.48 8.46 9.83
C GLU A 125 44.45 7.40 10.93
N LEU A 126 43.40 7.39 11.76
CA LEU A 126 43.19 6.34 12.77
C LEU A 126 43.05 4.96 12.14
N MET A 127 42.27 4.84 11.07
CA MET A 127 42.10 3.58 10.35
C MET A 127 43.41 3.11 9.71
N ALA A 128 44.23 4.00 9.16
CA ALA A 128 45.52 3.65 8.59
C ALA A 128 46.49 3.12 9.66
N GLN A 129 46.45 3.67 10.87
CA GLN A 129 47.32 3.26 11.99
C GLN A 129 46.89 1.95 12.63
N TYR A 130 45.59 1.77 12.88
CA TYR A 130 45.08 0.68 13.72
C TYR A 130 44.20 -0.32 12.98
N GLY A 131 43.70 0.01 11.79
CA GLY A 131 42.66 -0.74 11.10
C GLY A 131 43.04 -2.19 10.79
N THR A 132 44.26 -2.45 10.31
CA THR A 132 44.69 -3.81 9.97
C THR A 132 44.76 -4.71 11.21
N ASN A 133 45.23 -4.18 12.35
CA ASN A 133 45.34 -4.96 13.59
C ASN A 133 43.96 -5.17 14.23
N ALA A 134 43.12 -4.13 14.25
CA ALA A 134 41.74 -4.23 14.72
C ALA A 134 40.93 -5.26 13.89
N TRP A 135 41.11 -5.27 12.57
CA TRP A 135 40.45 -6.23 11.70
C TRP A 135 40.92 -7.67 11.96
N LYS A 136 42.22 -7.91 12.18
CA LYS A 136 42.73 -9.25 12.52
C LYS A 136 42.12 -9.78 13.81
N VAL A 137 42.12 -8.98 14.88
CA VAL A 137 41.52 -9.36 16.18
C VAL A 137 40.02 -9.61 16.06
N SER A 138 39.30 -8.84 15.24
CA SER A 138 37.86 -9.05 15.04
C SER A 138 37.51 -10.29 14.22
N ASN A 139 38.47 -10.89 13.51
CA ASN A 139 38.25 -12.06 12.64
C ASN A 139 39.06 -13.28 13.10
N GLU A 140 39.62 -13.24 14.30
CA GLU A 140 40.04 -14.43 15.06
C GLU A 140 38.84 -15.05 15.78
#